data_AF-A0A7R8YMI8-F1
#
_entry.id   AF-A0A7R8YMI8-F1
#
_cell.length_a   1.000
_cell.length_b   1.000
_cell.length_c   1.000
_cell.angle_alpha   90.00
_cell.angle_beta   90.00
_cell.angle_gamma   90.00
#
_symmetry.space_group_name_H-M   'P 1'
#
loop_
_entity.id
_entity.type
_entity.pdbx_description
1 polymer ?
#
loop_
_entity_poly.entity_id
_entity_poly.type
_entity_poly.pdbx_seq_one_letter_code
_entity_poly.pdbx_strand_id
1 'polypeptide(L)'
;MIPALYQSCVENVRDLVSREAISVCLTTDCWTSANNENYMTTTAHFITEGFTFKTVLLKCSYLSGSHTAVHLAEEIKNIILEWNLKGKVNYAISDNATNITKALADILSLKHYGCYAHSLNLIVQRALKELEPTLEKV
;
A
#
# COMPACT_ATOMS: atom_id res chain seq x y z
N MET A 1 9.41 -27.63 0.49
CA MET A 1 10.57 -26.72 0.41
C MET A 1 10.12 -25.26 0.34
N ILE A 2 9.26 -24.86 -0.63
CA ILE A 2 8.75 -23.48 -0.75
C ILE A 2 7.98 -22.98 0.49
N PRO A 3 7.03 -23.73 1.09
CA PRO A 3 6.31 -23.24 2.28
C PRO A 3 7.21 -22.98 3.48
N ALA A 4 8.23 -23.80 3.69
CA ALA A 4 9.19 -23.64 4.79
C ALA A 4 10.09 -22.41 4.59
N LEU A 5 10.55 -22.16 3.36
CA LEU A 5 11.32 -20.95 3.03
C LEU A 5 10.49 -19.69 3.18
N TYR A 6 9.23 -19.74 2.73
CA TYR A 6 8.27 -18.65 2.94
C TYR A 6 8.11 -18.34 4.42
N GLN A 7 7.83 -19.36 5.24
CA GLN A 7 7.63 -19.20 6.67
C GLN A 7 8.87 -18.60 7.36
N SER A 8 10.06 -19.10 7.03
CA SER A 8 11.32 -18.56 7.56
C SER A 8 11.54 -17.10 7.16
N CYS A 9 11.20 -16.72 5.91
CA CYS A 9 11.27 -15.33 5.47
C CYS A 9 10.31 -14.44 6.28
N VAL A 10 9.05 -14.87 6.44
CA VAL A 10 8.05 -14.14 7.22
C VAL A 10 8.51 -13.94 8.67
N GLU A 11 9.07 -14.97 9.30
CA GLU A 11 9.59 -14.89 10.67
C GLU A 11 10.74 -13.89 10.78
N ASN A 12 11.71 -13.93 9.86
CA ASN A 12 12.83 -12.98 9.83
C ASN A 12 12.34 -11.52 9.68
N VAL A 13 11.35 -11.29 8.81
CA VAL A 13 10.78 -9.95 8.62
C VAL A 13 9.97 -9.54 9.86
N ARG A 14 9.23 -10.47 10.48
CA ARG A 14 8.46 -10.21 11.71
C ARG A 14 9.39 -9.82 12.86
N ASP A 15 10.52 -10.49 13.00
CA ASP A 15 11.54 -10.17 14.01
C ASP A 15 12.19 -8.81 13.76
N LEU A 16 12.46 -8.47 12.48
CA LEU A 16 12.97 -7.15 12.10
C LEU A 16 11.98 -6.05 12.46
N VAL A 17 10.72 -6.19 12.03
CA VAL A 17 9.66 -5.20 12.27
C VAL A 17 9.39 -5.04 13.77
N SER A 18 9.30 -6.14 14.51
CA SER A 18 9.02 -6.11 15.96
C SER A 18 10.09 -5.34 16.74
N ARG A 19 11.37 -5.59 16.41
CA ARG A 19 12.51 -4.99 17.11
C ARG A 19 12.80 -3.55 16.69
N GLU A 20 12.71 -3.25 15.39
CA GLU A 20 13.28 -2.01 14.85
C GLU A 20 12.22 -0.98 14.39
N ALA A 21 10.97 -1.39 14.17
CA ALA A 21 9.92 -0.47 13.73
C ALA A 21 9.27 0.24 14.92
N ILE A 22 9.66 1.49 15.13
CA ILE A 22 9.08 2.39 16.15
C ILE A 22 7.93 3.22 15.56
N SER A 23 8.13 3.73 14.35
CA SER A 23 7.16 4.53 13.60
C SER A 23 7.15 4.07 12.15
N VAL A 24 5.96 3.83 11.61
CA VAL A 24 5.75 3.17 10.32
C VAL A 24 4.89 4.02 9.41
N CYS A 25 5.30 4.08 8.15
CA CYS A 25 4.52 4.55 7.04
C CYS A 25 4.11 3.34 6.18
N LEU A 26 2.83 3.19 5.90
CA LEU A 26 2.33 2.14 5.02
C LEU A 26 2.23 2.65 3.59
N THR A 27 2.55 1.80 2.62
CA THR A 27 2.07 1.95 1.24
C THR A 27 1.16 0.77 0.92
N THR A 28 0.10 1.04 0.16
CA THR A 28 -0.80 0.02 -0.34
C THR A 28 -1.14 0.24 -1.80
N ASP A 29 -1.19 -0.85 -2.54
CA ASP A 29 -1.53 -0.87 -3.96
C ASP A 29 -2.52 -2.01 -4.23
N CYS A 30 -3.61 -1.67 -4.92
CA CYS A 30 -4.62 -2.62 -5.35
C CYS A 30 -4.49 -2.81 -6.86
N TRP A 31 -4.33 -4.05 -7.29
CA TRP A 31 -4.12 -4.37 -8.69
C TRP A 31 -4.86 -5.63 -9.10
N THR A 32 -5.16 -5.71 -10.39
CA THR A 32 -5.79 -6.88 -11.01
C THR A 32 -4.74 -7.63 -11.82
N SER A 33 -4.61 -8.93 -11.57
CA SER A 33 -3.69 -9.80 -12.27
C SER A 33 -4.14 -10.07 -13.71
N ALA A 34 -3.24 -10.64 -14.51
CA ALA A 34 -3.57 -11.11 -15.86
C ALA A 34 -4.70 -12.17 -15.88
N ASN A 35 -4.91 -12.85 -14.75
CA ASN A 35 -5.96 -13.85 -14.56
C ASN A 35 -7.28 -13.23 -14.07
N ASN A 36 -7.38 -11.89 -14.06
CA ASN A 36 -8.53 -11.13 -13.57
C ASN A 36 -8.81 -11.35 -12.07
N GLU A 37 -7.76 -11.67 -11.32
CA GLU A 37 -7.79 -11.83 -9.87
C GLU A 37 -7.31 -10.54 -9.21
N ASN A 38 -7.93 -10.14 -8.11
CA ASN A 38 -7.59 -8.88 -7.47
C ASN A 38 -6.72 -9.10 -6.25
N TYR A 39 -5.73 -8.25 -6.10
CA TYR A 39 -4.77 -8.30 -5.01
C TYR A 39 -4.60 -6.94 -4.37
N MET A 40 -4.26 -6.95 -3.08
CA MET A 40 -3.77 -5.78 -2.37
C MET A 40 -2.43 -6.10 -1.74
N THR A 41 -1.45 -5.26 -2.03
CA THR A 41 -0.11 -5.36 -1.46
C THR A 41 0.05 -4.28 -0.41
N THR A 42 0.43 -4.65 0.82
CA THR A 42 0.72 -3.69 1.90
C THR A 42 2.18 -3.80 2.30
N THR A 43 2.89 -2.68 2.25
CA THR A 43 4.31 -2.56 2.56
C THR A 43 4.51 -1.59 3.71
N ALA A 44 5.42 -1.91 4.63
CA ALA A 44 5.83 -1.01 5.70
C ALA A 44 7.17 -0.36 5.36
N HIS A 45 7.25 0.93 5.66
CA HIS A 45 8.45 1.75 5.55
C HIS A 45 8.75 2.37 6.92
N PHE A 46 9.98 2.24 7.38
CA PHE A 46 10.41 2.80 8.67
C PHE A 46 11.91 3.10 8.68
N ILE A 47 12.33 3.90 9.65
CA ILE A 47 13.74 4.20 9.90
C ILE A 47 14.11 3.55 11.23
N THR A 48 15.22 2.82 11.24
CA THR A 48 15.75 2.16 12.44
C THR A 48 16.47 3.17 13.33
N GLU A 49 16.79 2.80 14.59
CA GLU A 49 17.60 3.66 15.47
C GLU A 49 18.98 4.00 14.87
N GLY A 50 19.53 3.10 14.04
CA GLY A 50 20.77 3.32 13.28
C GLY A 50 20.58 4.17 12.03
N PHE A 51 19.50 4.95 11.92
CA PHE A 51 19.16 5.81 10.78
C PHE A 51 19.15 5.09 9.42
N THR A 52 18.82 3.80 9.41
CA THR A 52 18.71 3.02 8.18
C THR A 52 17.25 2.96 7.75
N PHE A 53 16.97 3.36 6.52
CA PHE A 53 15.64 3.20 5.93
C PHE A 53 15.40 1.74 5.56
N LYS A 54 14.23 1.23 5.95
CA LYS A 54 13.78 -0.14 5.69
C LYS A 54 12.44 -0.12 4.97
N THR A 55 12.32 -1.02 4.02
CA THR A 55 11.09 -1.32 3.28
C THR A 55 10.86 -2.82 3.36
N VAL A 56 9.69 -3.23 3.83
CA VAL A 56 9.33 -4.65 3.96
C VAL A 56 7.90 -4.90 3.50
N LEU A 57 7.73 -5.94 2.70
CA LEU A 57 6.42 -6.43 2.31
C LEU A 57 5.78 -7.10 3.53
N LEU A 58 4.61 -6.62 3.97
CA LEU A 58 3.86 -7.24 5.05
C LEU A 58 2.95 -8.35 4.52
N LYS A 59 2.24 -8.08 3.42
CA LYS A 59 1.31 -9.03 2.83
C LYS A 59 0.98 -8.69 1.39
N CYS A 60 0.81 -9.72 0.58
CA CYS A 60 0.09 -9.66 -0.69
C CYS A 60 -1.20 -10.47 -0.51
N SER A 61 -2.32 -9.77 -0.33
CA SER A 61 -3.62 -10.36 -0.03
C SER A 61 -4.40 -10.58 -1.32
N TYR A 62 -4.88 -11.80 -1.52
CA TYR A 62 -5.92 -12.06 -2.52
C TYR A 62 -7.24 -11.49 -2.01
N LEU A 63 -7.88 -10.65 -2.82
CA LEU A 63 -9.14 -10.00 -2.48
C LEU A 63 -10.30 -10.69 -3.19
N SER A 64 -10.93 -11.64 -2.52
CA SER A 64 -12.15 -12.29 -3.00
C SER A 64 -13.36 -11.37 -2.82
N GLY A 65 -14.06 -11.03 -3.92
CA GLY A 65 -15.32 -10.29 -3.88
C GLY A 65 -15.19 -8.78 -4.07
N SER A 66 -16.11 -8.02 -3.47
CA SER A 66 -16.28 -6.58 -3.69
C SER A 66 -15.17 -5.76 -3.02
N HIS A 67 -14.49 -4.90 -3.78
CA HIS A 67 -13.45 -3.95 -3.32
C HIS A 67 -14.02 -2.75 -2.58
N THR A 68 -14.90 -2.99 -1.61
CA THR A 68 -15.50 -1.91 -0.83
C THR A 68 -14.46 -1.32 0.12
N ALA A 69 -14.62 -0.04 0.45
CA ALA A 69 -13.76 0.62 1.44
C ALA A 69 -13.73 -0.14 2.78
N VAL A 70 -14.85 -0.76 3.18
CA VAL A 70 -14.97 -1.53 4.43
C VAL A 70 -14.08 -2.77 4.39
N HIS A 71 -14.12 -3.54 3.30
CA HIS A 71 -13.31 -4.74 3.17
C HIS A 71 -11.81 -4.42 3.13
N LEU A 72 -11.41 -3.38 2.38
CA LEU A 72 -10.02 -2.92 2.34
C LEU A 72 -9.55 -2.46 3.73
N ALA A 73 -10.39 -1.72 4.46
CA ALA A 73 -10.06 -1.27 5.81
C ALA A 73 -9.88 -2.45 6.77
N GLU A 74 -10.75 -3.46 6.70
CA GLU A 74 -10.65 -4.66 7.53
C GLU A 74 -9.36 -5.45 7.24
N GLU A 75 -9.02 -5.66 5.97
CA GLU A 75 -7.79 -6.37 5.61
C GLU A 75 -6.53 -5.62 6.07
N ILE A 76 -6.47 -4.30 5.88
CA ILE A 76 -5.35 -3.47 6.36
C ILE A 76 -5.28 -3.49 7.89
N LYS A 77 -6.41 -3.41 8.59
CA LYS A 77 -6.47 -3.52 10.06
C LYS A 77 -5.95 -4.87 10.54
N ASN A 78 -6.32 -5.95 9.87
CA ASN A 78 -5.84 -7.29 10.20
C ASN A 78 -4.32 -7.40 10.02
N ILE A 79 -3.78 -6.85 8.93
CA ILE A 79 -2.32 -6.76 8.70
C ILE A 79 -1.65 -5.96 9.83
N ILE A 80 -2.19 -4.80 10.22
CA ILE A 80 -1.63 -3.98 11.31
C ILE A 80 -1.60 -4.76 12.63
N LEU A 81 -2.63 -5.54 12.92
CA LEU A 81 -2.70 -6.36 14.13
C LEU A 81 -1.74 -7.57 14.07
N GLU A 82 -1.72 -8.30 12.94
CA GLU A 82 -0.85 -9.46 12.72
C GLU A 82 0.64 -9.12 12.88
N TRP A 83 1.02 -7.92 12.44
CA TRP A 83 2.40 -7.43 12.50
C TRP A 83 2.72 -6.62 13.75
N ASN A 84 1.81 -6.56 14.72
CA ASN A 84 1.95 -5.79 15.97
C ASN A 84 2.32 -4.31 15.74
N LEU A 85 1.68 -3.69 14.74
CA LEU A 85 1.89 -2.30 14.33
C LEU A 85 0.83 -1.33 14.87
N LYS A 86 -0.08 -1.81 15.73
CA LYS A 86 -1.11 -0.96 16.33
C LYS A 86 -0.47 0.20 17.11
N GLY A 87 -0.85 1.42 16.77
CA GLY A 87 -0.29 2.64 17.37
C GLY A 87 1.08 3.07 16.83
N LYS A 88 1.67 2.29 15.91
CA LYS A 88 2.95 2.61 15.24
C LYS A 88 2.78 3.18 13.83
N VAL A 89 1.59 3.08 13.23
CA VAL A 89 1.32 3.58 11.88
C VAL A 89 0.97 5.06 11.93
N ASN A 90 1.84 5.90 11.35
CA ASN A 90 1.66 7.36 11.33
C ASN A 90 0.99 7.84 10.04
N TYR A 91 1.31 7.20 8.92
CA TYR A 91 0.87 7.59 7.58
C TYR A 91 0.57 6.36 6.72
N ALA A 92 -0.34 6.52 5.77
CA ALA A 92 -0.60 5.54 4.73
C ALA A 92 -0.65 6.21 3.35
N ILE A 93 -0.08 5.55 2.34
CA ILE A 93 -0.04 6.05 0.96
C ILE A 93 -0.70 5.04 0.03
N SER A 94 -1.51 5.54 -0.90
CA SER A 94 -2.15 4.73 -1.95
C SER A 94 -2.30 5.52 -3.25
N ASP A 95 -2.78 4.89 -4.31
CA ASP A 95 -3.01 5.47 -5.64
C ASP A 95 -4.14 6.52 -5.74
N ASN A 96 -4.77 6.89 -4.63
CA ASN A 96 -5.96 7.77 -4.54
C ASN A 96 -7.28 7.19 -5.06
N ALA A 97 -7.37 5.90 -5.37
CA ALA A 97 -8.66 5.32 -5.73
C ALA A 97 -9.68 5.51 -4.59
N THR A 98 -10.93 5.82 -4.95
CA THR A 98 -11.96 6.25 -3.99
C THR A 98 -12.13 5.30 -2.81
N ASN A 99 -12.12 3.99 -3.06
CA ASN A 99 -12.37 2.99 -2.02
C ASN A 99 -11.20 2.87 -1.03
N ILE A 100 -9.95 2.89 -1.51
CA ILE A 100 -8.79 2.79 -0.62
C ILE A 100 -8.58 4.08 0.16
N THR A 101 -8.85 5.24 -0.44
CA THR A 101 -8.81 6.54 0.25
C THR A 101 -9.80 6.57 1.42
N LYS A 102 -11.05 6.15 1.18
CA LYS A 102 -12.07 6.03 2.25
C LYS A 102 -11.68 5.00 3.30
N ALA A 103 -11.12 3.86 2.91
CA ALA A 103 -10.66 2.84 3.83
C ALA A 103 -9.60 3.40 4.80
N LEU A 104 -8.59 4.08 4.27
CA LEU A 104 -7.47 4.61 5.04
C LEU A 104 -7.87 5.84 5.87
N ALA A 105 -8.49 6.85 5.26
CA ALA A 105 -8.77 8.13 5.89
C ALA A 105 -10.04 8.11 6.73
N ASP A 106 -11.15 7.58 6.21
CA ASP A 106 -12.45 7.70 6.86
C ASP A 106 -12.68 6.57 7.88
N ILE A 107 -12.37 5.33 7.50
CA ILE A 107 -12.66 4.14 8.32
C ILE A 107 -11.54 3.87 9.34
N LEU A 108 -10.29 3.82 8.88
CA LEU A 108 -9.14 3.57 9.75
C LEU A 108 -8.61 4.84 10.44
N SER A 109 -9.05 6.03 10.00
CA SER A 109 -8.60 7.32 10.55
C SER A 109 -7.07 7.49 10.50
N LEU A 110 -6.42 6.93 9.48
CA LEU A 110 -5.00 7.11 9.22
C LEU A 110 -4.77 8.40 8.43
N LYS A 111 -3.63 9.06 8.66
CA LYS A 111 -3.21 10.18 7.82
C LYS A 111 -2.83 9.65 6.43
N HIS A 112 -3.67 9.94 5.44
CA HIS A 112 -3.49 9.46 4.08
C HIS A 112 -2.84 10.51 3.19
N TYR A 113 -1.93 10.06 2.32
CA TYR A 113 -1.43 10.83 1.20
C TYR A 113 -1.51 10.03 -0.09
N GLY A 114 -1.73 10.74 -1.19
CA GLY A 114 -1.72 10.13 -2.51
C GLY A 114 -0.34 9.75 -3.02
N CYS A 115 -0.32 8.74 -3.87
CA CYS A 115 0.87 8.31 -4.58
C CYS A 115 1.35 9.44 -5.50
N TYR A 116 2.55 9.95 -5.22
CA TYR A 116 3.13 11.04 -5.99
C TYR A 116 3.33 10.69 -7.47
N ALA A 117 3.80 9.48 -7.75
CA ALA A 117 3.99 9.00 -9.13
C ALA A 117 2.67 8.93 -9.89
N HIS A 118 1.59 8.47 -9.25
CA HIS A 118 0.27 8.44 -9.86
C HIS A 118 -0.23 9.86 -10.17
N SER A 119 -0.09 10.79 -9.22
CA SER A 119 -0.42 12.21 -9.44
C SER A 119 0.35 12.82 -10.60
N LEU A 120 1.66 12.55 -10.71
CA LEU A 120 2.48 13.00 -11.84
C LEU A 120 1.99 12.41 -13.17
N ASN A 121 1.69 11.12 -13.20
CA ASN A 121 1.14 10.49 -14.40
C ASN A 121 -0.18 11.15 -14.83
N LEU A 122 -1.10 11.41 -13.90
CA LEU A 122 -2.35 12.11 -14.21
C LEU A 122 -2.13 13.51 -14.79
N ILE A 123 -1.15 14.25 -14.27
CA ILE A 123 -0.77 15.58 -14.81
C ILE A 123 -0.30 15.44 -16.26
N VAL A 124 0.60 14.50 -16.54
CA VAL A 124 1.15 14.28 -17.89
C VAL A 124 0.05 13.84 -18.86
N GLN A 125 -0.79 12.87 -18.46
CA GLN A 125 -1.91 12.38 -19.29
C GLN A 125 -2.88 13.51 -19.63
N ARG A 126 -3.19 14.37 -18.66
CA ARG A 126 -4.05 15.54 -18.90
C ARG A 126 -3.40 16.53 -19.86
N ALA A 127 -2.12 16.83 -19.68
CA ALA A 127 -1.39 17.74 -20.56
C ALA A 127 -1.35 17.23 -22.02
N LEU A 128 -1.10 15.93 -22.22
CA LEU A 128 -1.10 15.32 -23.56
C LEU A 128 -2.47 15.42 -24.23
N LYS A 129 -3.55 15.13 -23.50
CA LYS A 129 -4.92 15.23 -24.02
C LYS A 129 -5.31 16.65 -24.45
N GLU A 130 -4.87 17.67 -23.72
CA GLU A 130 -5.11 19.07 -24.10
C GLU A 130 -4.31 19.49 -25.35
N LEU A 131 -3.19 18.80 -25.65
CA LEU A 131 -2.35 19.07 -26.82
C LEU A 131 -2.81 18.34 -28.09
N GLU A 132 -3.56 17.24 -27.97
CA GLU A 132 -4.09 16.46 -29.12
C GLU A 132 -4.74 17.34 -30.21
N PRO A 133 -5.64 18.29 -29.89
CA PRO A 133 -6.30 19.13 -30.92
C PRO A 133 -5.36 20.08 -31.66
N THR A 134 -4.15 20.31 -31.12
CA THR A 134 -3.14 21.19 -31.72
C THR A 134 -2.22 20.39 -32.65
N LEU A 135 -1.95 19.13 -32.31
CA LEU A 135 -1.15 18.22 -33.14
C LEU A 135 -1.90 17.77 -34.40
N GLU A 136 -3.23 17.63 -34.34
CA GLU A 136 -4.06 17.30 -35.51
C GLU A 136 -4.16 18.43 -36.56
N LYS A 137 -3.74 19.65 -36.21
CA LYS A 137 -3.79 20.82 -37.11
C LYS A 137 -2.47 21.10 -37.83
N VAL A 138 -1.45 20.26 -37.61
CA VAL A 138 -0.15 20.29 -38.27
C VAL A 138 -0.06 19.12 -39.24
#